data_AF-A0A645BD24-F1
#
_entry.id   AF-A0A645BD24-F1
#
_cell.length_a   1.000
_cell.length_b   1.000
_cell.length_c   1.000
_cell.angle_alpha   90.00
_cell.angle_beta   90.00
_cell.angle_gamma   90.00
#
_symmetry.space_group_name_H-M   'P 1'
#
loop_
_entity.id
_entity.type
_entity.pdbx_description
1 polymer ?
#
loop_
_entity_poly.entity_id
_entity_poly.type
_entity_poly.pdbx_seq_one_letter_code
_entity_poly.pdbx_strand_id
1 'polypeptide(L)'
;MRIAVHLANCQSGVWRSPSPSDGIYTSLGAFKGVFSSSNTTGKQFKIYAWGGNPPPQKINFGNSDNCANTFSLTATVGGYTVANSVDGNSQWGKSGSIVFDVPNGSTFTIASNGMMSYGCDYGTFSVFRFQ
;
A
#
# COMPACT_ATOMS: atom_id res chain seq x y z
N MET A 1 23.73 -21.10 -26.15
CA MET A 1 23.06 -20.30 -25.11
C MET A 1 23.50 -18.86 -25.27
N ARG A 2 22.65 -17.99 -25.86
CA ARG A 2 22.99 -16.57 -26.02
C ARG A 2 22.46 -15.82 -24.81
N ILE A 3 23.38 -15.38 -23.94
CA ILE A 3 23.08 -14.45 -22.86
C ILE A 3 22.93 -13.08 -23.51
N ALA A 4 21.70 -12.56 -23.59
CA ALA A 4 21.47 -11.18 -23.95
C ALA A 4 21.75 -10.32 -22.71
N VAL A 5 22.98 -9.80 -22.61
CA VAL A 5 23.30 -8.77 -21.62
C VAL A 5 22.62 -7.49 -22.10
N HIS A 6 21.59 -7.03 -21.38
CA HIS A 6 20.98 -5.74 -21.63
C HIS A 6 21.90 -4.68 -21.00
N LEU A 7 22.89 -4.20 -21.77
CA LEU A 7 23.83 -3.18 -21.28
C LEU A 7 23.04 -1.90 -20.95
N ALA A 8 23.05 -1.52 -19.67
CA ALA A 8 22.68 -0.17 -19.28
C ALA A 8 23.63 0.81 -19.98
N ASN A 9 23.09 1.87 -20.57
CA ASN A 9 23.93 2.88 -21.21
C ASN A 9 24.32 3.91 -20.14
N CYS A 10 25.62 4.14 -19.96
CA CYS A 10 26.12 5.21 -19.10
C CYS A 10 25.93 6.54 -19.83
N GLN A 11 25.00 7.37 -19.34
CA GLN A 11 24.86 8.76 -19.78
C GLN A 11 25.23 9.67 -18.61
N SER A 12 26.26 10.50 -18.81
CA SER A 12 26.76 11.46 -17.81
C SER A 12 27.17 10.83 -16.47
N GLY A 13 27.82 9.66 -16.50
CA GLY A 13 28.29 8.97 -15.30
C GLY A 13 27.21 8.22 -14.51
N VAL A 14 25.98 8.17 -15.04
CA VAL A 14 24.85 7.48 -14.42
C VAL A 14 24.39 6.34 -15.33
N TRP A 15 24.30 5.13 -14.77
CA TRP A 15 23.71 3.99 -15.46
C TRP A 15 22.21 4.24 -15.65
N ARG A 16 21.78 4.38 -16.90
CA ARG A 16 20.36 4.54 -17.26
C ARG A 16 19.89 3.34 -18.05
N SER A 17 18.69 2.85 -17.72
CA SER A 17 18.03 1.80 -18.50
C SER A 17 17.63 2.34 -19.89
N PRO A 18 17.76 1.55 -20.98
CA PRO A 18 17.52 1.99 -22.36
C PRO A 18 16.09 2.38 -22.73
N SER A 19 15.12 2.23 -21.83
CA SER A 19 13.71 2.51 -22.14
C SER A 19 13.08 3.28 -20.98
N PRO A 20 12.38 4.40 -21.23
CA PRO A 20 11.34 4.82 -20.32
C PRO A 20 10.30 3.69 -20.35
N SER A 21 10.20 2.91 -19.27
CA SER A 21 9.03 2.06 -19.11
C SER A 21 7.86 3.01 -18.89
N ASP A 22 6.99 3.15 -19.89
CA ASP A 22 5.68 3.77 -19.69
C ASP A 22 4.99 2.98 -18.58
N GLY A 23 5.00 3.52 -17.37
CA GLY A 23 4.51 2.79 -16.21
C GLY A 23 2.99 2.75 -16.22
N ILE A 24 2.43 1.58 -15.94
CA ILE A 24 0.97 1.36 -16.00
C ILE A 24 0.43 1.14 -14.60
N TYR A 25 -0.67 1.83 -14.28
CA TYR A 25 -1.47 1.53 -13.09
C TYR A 25 -2.35 0.31 -13.34
N THR A 26 -2.13 -0.75 -12.57
CA THR A 26 -2.97 -1.95 -12.56
C THR A 26 -3.73 -2.01 -11.23
N SER A 27 -5.07 -2.11 -11.27
CA SER A 27 -5.85 -2.39 -10.06
C SER A 27 -5.56 -3.82 -9.58
N LEU A 28 -5.23 -3.98 -8.30
CA LEU A 28 -5.13 -5.29 -7.64
C LEU A 28 -6.45 -5.67 -6.94
N GLY A 29 -7.37 -4.73 -6.77
CA GLY A 29 -8.68 -4.93 -6.16
C GLY A 29 -8.90 -4.12 -4.89
N ALA A 30 -10.02 -4.42 -4.23
CA ALA A 30 -10.38 -3.89 -2.92
C ALA A 30 -10.38 -5.01 -1.88
N PHE A 31 -9.88 -4.71 -0.69
CA PHE A 31 -9.64 -5.68 0.37
C PHE A 31 -10.13 -5.15 1.71
N LYS A 32 -10.48 -6.06 2.62
CA LYS A 32 -10.81 -5.76 4.01
C LYS A 32 -9.78 -6.40 4.94
N GLY A 33 -9.28 -5.65 5.90
CA GLY A 33 -8.37 -6.14 6.92
C GLY A 33 -6.95 -6.30 6.42
N VAL A 34 -6.61 -7.42 5.79
CA VAL A 34 -5.23 -7.71 5.37
C VAL A 34 -5.19 -8.18 3.92
N PHE A 35 -4.26 -7.60 3.15
CA PHE A 35 -3.90 -8.08 1.82
C PHE A 35 -2.41 -8.40 1.80
N SER A 36 -2.04 -9.59 1.33
CA SER A 36 -0.64 -10.00 1.17
C SER A 36 -0.41 -10.54 -0.23
N SER A 37 0.72 -10.19 -0.83
CA SER A 37 1.13 -10.71 -2.14
C SER A 37 2.65 -10.67 -2.28
N SER A 38 3.16 -11.21 -3.39
CA SER A 38 4.58 -11.30 -3.70
C SER A 38 4.89 -10.62 -5.02
N ASN A 39 6.04 -9.96 -5.10
CA ASN A 39 6.52 -9.43 -6.37
C ASN A 39 7.27 -10.52 -7.17
N THR A 40 6.59 -11.11 -8.14
CA THR A 40 7.16 -12.12 -9.06
C THR A 40 7.40 -11.58 -10.47
N THR A 41 7.32 -10.26 -10.66
CA THR A 41 7.32 -9.63 -12.00
C THR A 41 8.72 -9.50 -12.63
N GLY A 42 9.78 -9.79 -11.88
CA GLY A 42 11.17 -9.63 -12.33
C GLY A 42 11.72 -8.21 -12.18
N LYS A 43 10.92 -7.23 -11.77
CA LYS A 43 11.32 -5.84 -11.54
C LYS A 43 10.68 -5.29 -10.27
N GLN A 44 11.22 -4.21 -9.71
CA GLN A 44 10.55 -3.46 -8.64
C GLN A 44 9.22 -2.90 -9.16
N PHE A 45 8.23 -2.77 -8.29
CA PHE A 45 7.02 -1.98 -8.56
C PHE A 45 6.67 -1.12 -7.35
N LYS A 46 5.80 -0.13 -7.58
CA LYS A 46 5.24 0.73 -6.54
C LYS A 46 3.80 0.33 -6.26
N ILE A 47 3.41 0.29 -5.00
CA ILE A 47 2.04 0.05 -4.55
C ILE A 47 1.45 1.36 -4.03
N TYR A 48 0.21 1.59 -4.40
CA TYR A 48 -0.65 2.65 -3.90
C TYR A 48 -1.82 1.98 -3.21
N ALA A 49 -2.04 2.28 -1.93
CA ALA A 49 -3.22 1.85 -1.21
C ALA A 49 -3.98 3.07 -0.71
N TRP A 50 -5.30 3.04 -0.86
CA TRP A 50 -6.23 4.11 -0.51
C TRP A 50 -7.42 3.53 0.25
N GLY A 51 -7.89 4.20 1.29
CA GLY A 51 -8.98 3.71 2.15
C GLY A 51 -8.50 3.50 3.58
N GLY A 52 -8.75 2.30 4.08
CA GLY A 52 -8.45 1.89 5.44
C GLY A 52 -9.55 2.24 6.43
N ASN A 53 -10.72 2.66 5.93
CA ASN A 53 -11.88 3.02 6.74
C ASN A 53 -12.66 1.77 7.13
N PRO A 54 -12.96 1.57 8.43
CA PRO A 54 -13.83 0.50 8.89
C PRO A 54 -15.30 0.77 8.53
N PRO A 55 -16.15 -0.27 8.53
CA PRO A 55 -17.59 -0.11 8.43
C PRO A 55 -18.13 0.94 9.41
N PRO A 56 -19.10 1.78 8.99
CA PRO A 56 -19.73 2.74 9.87
C PRO A 56 -20.40 2.04 11.06
N GLN A 57 -19.99 2.40 12.27
CA GLN A 57 -20.62 1.98 13.51
C GLN A 57 -20.39 3.05 14.58
N LYS A 58 -21.35 3.19 15.50
CA LYS A 58 -21.17 4.01 16.70
C LYS A 58 -20.41 3.20 17.75
N ILE A 59 -19.46 3.86 18.40
CA ILE A 59 -18.67 3.28 19.49
C ILE A 59 -18.72 4.24 20.68
N ASN A 60 -18.74 3.70 21.89
CA ASN A 60 -18.74 4.50 23.12
C ASN A 60 -17.29 4.70 23.61
N PHE A 61 -16.47 5.43 22.84
CA PHE A 61 -15.05 5.65 23.16
C PHE A 61 -14.59 7.08 22.85
N GLY A 62 -14.31 7.90 23.87
CA GLY A 62 -13.78 9.27 23.70
C GLY A 62 -14.62 10.18 22.79
N ASN A 63 -14.00 11.13 22.08
CA ASN A 63 -14.66 11.98 21.09
C ASN A 63 -15.11 11.22 19.81
N SER A 64 -15.04 9.88 19.79
CA SER A 64 -15.23 9.07 18.58
C SER A 64 -16.70 8.73 18.35
N ASP A 65 -17.44 9.66 17.76
CA ASP A 65 -18.86 9.50 17.41
C ASP A 65 -19.16 8.54 16.24
N ASN A 66 -18.14 7.95 15.61
CA ASN A 66 -18.29 6.84 14.67
C ASN A 66 -16.93 6.30 14.18
N CYS A 67 -16.91 5.04 13.74
CA CYS A 67 -15.77 4.44 13.05
C CYS A 67 -15.61 4.92 11.60
N ALA A 68 -16.66 5.47 10.99
CA ALA A 68 -16.69 5.79 9.56
C ALA A 68 -15.58 6.77 9.12
N ASN A 69 -15.29 7.77 9.96
CA ASN A 69 -14.32 8.83 9.67
C ASN A 69 -12.89 8.51 10.14
N THR A 70 -12.66 7.30 10.61
CA THR A 70 -11.33 6.84 11.05
C THR A 70 -10.69 5.98 9.96
N PHE A 71 -9.36 5.88 9.95
CA PHE A 71 -8.69 4.95 9.06
C PHE A 71 -7.36 4.44 9.62
N SER A 72 -6.95 3.26 9.18
CA SER A 72 -5.62 2.73 9.45
C SER A 72 -5.10 1.98 8.24
N LEU A 73 -3.89 2.29 7.82
CA LEU A 73 -3.15 1.56 6.79
C LEU A 73 -1.68 1.43 7.22
N THR A 74 -1.19 0.20 7.25
CA THR A 74 0.21 -0.12 7.51
C THR A 74 0.70 -1.09 6.45
N ALA A 75 1.85 -0.80 5.83
CA ALA A 75 2.48 -1.69 4.87
C ALA A 75 3.81 -2.23 5.38
N THR A 76 4.03 -3.51 5.15
CA THR A 76 5.30 -4.19 5.41
C THR A 76 5.84 -4.82 4.14
N VAL A 77 7.16 -4.76 3.93
CA VAL A 77 7.87 -5.42 2.82
C VAL A 77 9.06 -6.19 3.41
N GLY A 78 9.15 -7.49 3.13
CA GLY A 78 10.22 -8.34 3.67
C GLY A 78 10.28 -8.34 5.21
N GLY A 79 9.16 -8.11 5.88
CA GLY A 79 9.05 -8.04 7.34
C GLY A 79 9.27 -6.66 7.97
N TYR A 80 9.65 -5.63 7.20
CA TYR A 80 9.86 -4.27 7.70
C TYR A 80 8.66 -3.38 7.39
N THR A 81 8.22 -2.58 8.36
CA THR A 81 7.22 -1.52 8.12
C THR A 81 7.82 -0.43 7.26
N VAL A 82 7.27 -0.24 6.06
CA VAL A 82 7.79 0.73 5.07
C VAL A 82 6.87 1.94 4.88
N ALA A 83 5.59 1.82 5.23
CA ALA A 83 4.65 2.93 5.20
C ALA A 83 3.56 2.74 6.27
N ASN A 84 3.12 3.84 6.87
CA ASN A 84 2.07 3.83 7.88
C ASN A 84 1.28 5.14 7.83
N SER A 85 -0.05 5.05 7.86
CA SER A 85 -0.96 6.18 7.88
C SER A 85 -2.17 5.83 8.73
N VAL A 86 -2.39 6.57 9.81
CA VAL A 86 -3.43 6.27 10.81
C VAL A 86 -4.05 7.56 11.32
N ASP A 87 -5.38 7.62 11.35
CA ASP A 87 -6.12 8.69 11.99
C ASP A 87 -7.37 8.14 12.67
N GLY A 88 -7.41 8.24 14.01
CA GLY A 88 -8.54 7.80 14.84
C GLY A 88 -9.55 8.90 15.14
N ASN A 89 -9.38 10.10 14.59
CA ASN A 89 -10.33 11.20 14.79
C ASN A 89 -11.56 11.00 13.90
N SER A 90 -12.73 10.81 14.52
CA SER A 90 -14.00 10.59 13.84
C SER A 90 -14.66 11.87 13.29
N GLN A 91 -14.01 13.02 13.40
CA GLN A 91 -14.48 14.25 12.80
C GLN A 91 -14.08 14.26 11.31
N TRP A 92 -15.01 14.72 10.46
CA TRP A 92 -14.88 14.91 9.01
C TRP A 92 -14.50 13.66 8.18
N GLY A 93 -14.96 13.61 6.92
CA GLY A 93 -14.84 12.42 6.05
C GLY A 93 -13.44 12.23 5.49
N LYS A 94 -12.53 11.65 6.28
CA LYS A 94 -11.15 11.35 5.88
C LYS A 94 -10.98 9.89 5.49
N SER A 95 -9.87 9.64 4.79
CA SER A 95 -9.46 8.31 4.41
C SER A 95 -7.95 8.29 4.19
N GLY A 96 -7.36 7.12 4.40
CA GLY A 96 -5.92 6.93 4.43
C GLY A 96 -5.34 6.69 3.04
N SER A 97 -4.07 7.06 2.89
CA SER A 97 -3.27 6.65 1.75
C SER A 97 -1.86 6.28 2.19
N ILE A 98 -1.31 5.25 1.56
CA ILE A 98 0.10 4.88 1.67
C ILE A 98 0.64 4.52 0.29
N VAL A 99 1.92 4.82 0.08
CA VAL A 99 2.64 4.51 -1.15
C VAL A 99 3.99 3.94 -0.76
N PHE A 100 4.35 2.79 -1.33
CA PHE A 100 5.61 2.11 -1.01
C PHE A 100 6.12 1.28 -2.18
N ASP A 101 7.41 1.02 -2.19
CA ASP A 101 8.05 0.20 -3.22
C ASP A 101 8.23 -1.25 -2.76
N VAL A 102 8.10 -2.20 -3.69
CA VAL A 102 8.28 -3.64 -3.44
C VAL A 102 9.38 -4.17 -4.37
N PRO A 103 10.56 -4.53 -3.84
CA PRO A 103 11.62 -5.15 -4.62
C PRO A 103 11.18 -6.49 -5.24
N ASN A 104 11.82 -6.87 -6.35
CA ASN A 104 11.58 -8.19 -6.96
C ASN A 104 11.89 -9.31 -5.96
N GLY A 105 11.05 -10.35 -5.93
CA GLY A 105 11.18 -11.48 -5.01
C GLY A 105 10.76 -11.21 -3.56
N SER A 106 10.38 -9.96 -3.23
CA SER A 106 9.89 -9.64 -1.87
C SER A 106 8.40 -9.90 -1.73
N THR A 107 8.02 -10.33 -0.53
CA THR A 107 6.62 -10.35 -0.09
C THR A 107 6.25 -8.99 0.50
N PHE A 108 4.99 -8.60 0.34
CA PHE A 108 4.45 -7.43 0.98
C PHE A 108 3.07 -7.71 1.58
N THR A 109 2.73 -6.93 2.59
CA THR A 109 1.44 -6.98 3.28
C THR A 109 0.96 -5.56 3.50
N ILE A 110 -0.34 -5.34 3.31
CA ILE A 110 -1.06 -4.13 3.72
C ILE A 110 -2.08 -4.55 4.76
N ALA A 111 -2.07 -3.92 5.91
CA ALA A 111 -2.99 -4.16 7.01
C ALA A 111 -3.80 -2.90 7.34
N SER A 112 -5.08 -3.11 7.64
CA SER A 112 -6.05 -2.10 8.04
C SER A 112 -6.82 -2.60 9.26
N ASN A 113 -6.09 -2.78 10.36
CA ASN A 113 -6.59 -3.33 11.62
C ASN A 113 -6.31 -2.43 12.83
N GLY A 114 -5.63 -1.29 12.66
CA GLY A 114 -5.30 -0.39 13.77
C GLY A 114 -6.54 0.16 14.49
N MET A 115 -7.67 0.29 13.78
CA MET A 115 -8.93 0.76 14.36
C MET A 115 -9.63 -0.26 15.26
N MET A 116 -9.23 -1.54 15.24
CA MET A 116 -9.82 -2.57 16.11
C MET A 116 -9.58 -2.27 17.60
N SER A 117 -8.44 -1.66 17.93
CA SER A 117 -8.12 -1.25 19.30
C SER A 117 -9.06 -0.17 19.85
N TYR A 118 -9.73 0.58 18.96
CA TYR A 118 -10.72 1.60 19.29
C TYR A 118 -12.16 1.04 19.32
N GLY A 119 -12.33 -0.27 19.20
CA GLY A 119 -13.65 -0.91 19.14
C GLY A 119 -14.29 -0.90 17.76
N CYS A 120 -13.54 -0.52 16.72
CA CYS A 120 -14.00 -0.63 15.33
C CYS A 120 -13.72 -2.03 14.74
N ASP A 121 -14.17 -2.24 13.50
CA ASP A 121 -13.85 -3.44 12.71
C ASP A 121 -12.64 -3.15 11.79
N TYR A 122 -12.24 -4.12 10.98
CA TYR A 122 -11.23 -3.96 9.95
C TYR A 122 -11.63 -2.91 8.91
N GLY A 123 -10.65 -2.13 8.46
CA GLY A 123 -10.83 -1.18 7.37
C GLY A 123 -10.83 -1.82 5.99
N THR A 124 -11.48 -1.14 5.05
CA THR A 124 -11.54 -1.51 3.63
C THR A 124 -10.67 -0.56 2.82
N PHE A 125 -9.89 -1.09 1.89
CA PHE A 125 -8.96 -0.31 1.06
C PHE A 125 -8.82 -0.86 -0.35
N SER A 126 -8.54 0.02 -1.30
CA SER A 126 -8.25 -0.30 -2.69
C SER A 126 -6.75 -0.27 -2.93
N VAL A 127 -6.24 -1.17 -3.76
CA VAL A 127 -4.81 -1.30 -4.06
C VAL A 127 -4.57 -1.21 -5.55
N PHE A 128 -3.60 -0.38 -5.93
CA PHE A 128 -3.09 -0.25 -7.28
C PHE A 128 -1.59 -0.50 -7.30
N ARG A 129 -1.10 -1.08 -8.38
CA ARG A 129 0.32 -1.27 -8.66
C ARG A 129 0.71 -0.40 -9.84
N PHE A 130 1.82 0.31 -9.73
CA PHE A 130 2.50 1.00 -10.83
C PHE A 130 3.83 0.30 -11.14
N GLN A 131 4.05 -0.02 -12.40
CA GLN A 131 5.28 -0.67 -12.89
C GLN A 131 5.53 -0.33 -14.35
#